data_AF-A0A969JFG8-F1
#
_entry.id   AF-A0A969JFG8-F1
#
_cell.length_a   1.000
_cell.length_b   1.000
_cell.length_c   1.000
_cell.angle_alpha   90.00
_cell.angle_beta   90.00
_cell.angle_gamma   90.00
#
_symmetry.space_group_name_H-M   'P 1'
#
loop_
_entity.id
_entity.type
_entity.pdbx_description
1 polymer ?
#
loop_
_entity_poly.entity_id
_entity_poly.type
_entity_poly.pdbx_seq_one_letter_code
_entity_poly.pdbx_strand_id
1 'polypeptide(L)' 'MKTVSKRQNNLFPIFLKLHELRLIIVGGGYVGLEKITSVLQNSPLANVTMVSPEIRPEIIEFK' A
#
# COMPACT_ATOMS: atom_id res chain seq x y z
N MET A 1 -30.76 19.47 12.45
CA MET A 1 -30.13 18.17 12.12
C MET A 1 -29.37 18.33 10.81
N LYS A 2 -28.04 18.21 10.81
CA LYS A 2 -27.24 18.13 9.57
C LYS A 2 -27.23 16.67 9.14
N THR A 3 -27.88 16.36 8.03
CA THR A 3 -27.85 15.04 7.39
C THR A 3 -26.45 14.76 6.88
N VAL A 4 -25.77 13.79 7.49
CA VAL A 4 -24.48 13.29 7.00
C VAL A 4 -24.76 12.54 5.70
N SER A 5 -24.37 13.10 4.55
CA SER A 5 -24.46 12.39 3.29
C SER A 5 -23.52 11.19 3.35
N LYS A 6 -24.07 9.99 3.42
CA LYS A 6 -23.32 8.75 3.32
C LYS A 6 -22.67 8.72 1.94
N ARG A 7 -21.37 9.03 1.84
CA ARG A 7 -20.63 8.87 0.58
C ARG A 7 -20.58 7.38 0.28
N GLN A 8 -21.39 6.94 -0.67
CA GLN A 8 -21.40 5.56 -1.10
C GLN A 8 -20.09 5.27 -1.85
N ASN A 9 -19.42 4.16 -1.50
CA ASN A 9 -18.19 3.76 -2.19
C ASN A 9 -18.57 3.20 -3.56
N ASN A 10 -18.15 3.89 -4.63
CA ASN A 10 -18.48 3.53 -6.01
C ASN A 10 -17.44 2.57 -6.63
N LEU A 11 -16.51 2.01 -5.84
CA LEU A 11 -15.47 1.11 -6.33
C LEU A 11 -15.97 -0.34 -6.43
N PHE A 12 -15.62 -1.00 -7.52
CA PHE A 12 -15.80 -2.45 -7.70
C PHE A 12 -14.55 -3.20 -7.21
N PRO A 13 -14.69 -4.25 -6.39
CA PRO A 13 -13.55 -4.99 -5.88
C PRO A 13 -12.90 -5.84 -6.98
N ILE A 14 -11.57 -5.83 -7.06
CA ILE A 14 -10.78 -6.68 -7.95
C ILE A 14 -9.64 -7.34 -7.18
N PHE A 15 -9.18 -8.51 -7.65
CA PHE A 15 -7.98 -9.17 -7.14
C PHE A 15 -6.85 -9.00 -8.16
N LEU A 16 -5.67 -8.63 -7.68
CA LEU A 16 -4.47 -8.41 -8.50
C LEU A 16 -3.39 -9.43 -8.14
N LYS A 17 -2.73 -9.98 -9.16
CA LYS A 17 -1.52 -10.79 -8.97
C LYS A 17 -0.29 -9.90 -8.86
N LEU A 18 -0.03 -9.36 -7.67
CA LEU A 18 1.01 -8.34 -7.49
C LEU A 18 2.44 -8.82 -7.82
N HIS A 19 2.72 -10.11 -7.77
CA HIS A 19 4.02 -10.67 -8.18
C HIS A 19 4.25 -10.65 -9.71
N GLU A 20 3.20 -10.51 -10.51
CA GLU A 20 3.28 -10.34 -11.98
C GLU A 20 3.28 -8.86 -12.39
N LEU A 21 3.11 -7.94 -11.43
CA LEU A 21 3.02 -6.50 -11.68
C LEU A 21 4.24 -5.76 -11.15
N ARG A 22 4.56 -4.62 -11.78
CA ARG A 22 5.53 -3.66 -11.24
C ARG A 22 4.78 -2.65 -10.37
N LEU A 23 4.98 -2.73 -9.05
CA LEU A 23 4.34 -1.85 -8.09
C LEU A 23 5.34 -0.79 -7.59
N ILE A 24 4.92 0.47 -7.58
CA ILE A 24 5.67 1.56 -6.95
C ILE A 24 4.88 2.10 -5.77
N ILE A 25 5.53 2.20 -4.62
CA ILE A 25 5.00 2.92 -3.45
C ILE A 25 5.82 4.20 -3.28
N VAL A 26 5.14 5.34 -3.30
CA VAL A 26 5.76 6.65 -3.07
C VAL A 26 5.51 7.08 -1.63
N GLY A 27 6.59 7.37 -0.90
CA GLY A 27 6.59 7.75 0.50
C GLY A 27 7.06 6.60 1.42
N GLY A 28 8.07 6.91 2.24
CA GLY A 28 8.72 5.97 3.18
C GLY A 28 8.41 6.24 4.66
N GLY A 29 7.35 7.00 4.96
CA GLY A 29 6.87 7.25 6.32
C GLY A 29 5.94 6.16 6.86
N TYR A 30 5.20 6.44 7.95
CA TYR A 30 4.27 5.48 8.57
C TYR A 30 3.22 4.93 7.59
N VAL A 31 2.62 5.79 6.76
CA VAL A 31 1.64 5.37 5.76
C VAL A 31 2.28 4.50 4.67
N GLY A 32 3.54 4.75 4.33
CA GLY A 32 4.30 3.90 3.42
C GLY A 32 4.53 2.52 3.99
N LEU A 33 4.92 2.46 5.27
CA LEU A 33 5.11 1.22 6.05
C LEU A 33 3.81 0.40 6.12
N GLU A 34 2.68 1.01 6.42
CA GLU A 34 1.38 0.30 6.45
C GLU A 34 1.02 -0.30 5.09
N LYS A 35 1.25 0.45 4.01
CA LYS A 35 0.95 0.00 2.63
C LYS A 35 1.85 -1.15 2.20
N ILE A 36 3.16 -1.03 2.39
CA ILE A 36 4.08 -2.11 2.01
C ILE A 36 3.83 -3.37 2.85
N THR A 37 3.55 -3.20 4.15
CA THR A 37 3.16 -4.32 5.04
C THR A 37 1.92 -5.02 4.50
N SER A 38 0.86 -4.28 4.16
CA SER A 38 -0.37 -4.85 3.62
C SER A 38 -0.14 -5.57 2.30
N VAL A 39 0.68 -5.00 1.41
CA VAL A 39 1.02 -5.60 0.12
C VAL A 39 1.77 -6.91 0.30
N LEU A 40 2.86 -6.92 1.08
CA LEU A 40 3.71 -8.09 1.26
C LEU A 40 3.01 -9.19 2.08
N GLN A 41 2.14 -8.85 3.04
CA GLN A 41 1.30 -9.83 3.73
C GLN A 41 0.35 -10.57 2.80
N ASN A 42 -0.25 -9.86 1.83
CA ASN A 42 -1.20 -10.45 0.87
C ASN A 42 -0.50 -11.06 -0.36
N SER A 43 0.69 -10.57 -0.69
CA SER A 43 1.50 -11.06 -1.81
C SER A 43 2.99 -10.98 -1.46
N PRO A 44 3.52 -12.00 -0.76
CA PRO A 44 4.92 -12.01 -0.29
C PRO A 44 5.97 -11.91 -1.41
N LEU A 45 5.59 -12.30 -2.63
CA LEU A 45 6.44 -12.26 -3.82
C LEU A 45 6.22 -11.00 -4.67
N ALA A 46 5.49 -10.00 -4.17
CA ALA A 46 5.27 -8.76 -4.91
C ALA A 46 6.60 -8.02 -5.13
N ASN A 47 6.86 -7.65 -6.38
CA ASN A 47 8.01 -6.83 -6.74
C ASN A 47 7.66 -5.35 -6.53
N VAL A 48 8.12 -4.79 -5.40
CA VAL A 48 7.80 -3.41 -5.01
C VAL A 48 9.03 -2.53 -5.06
N THR A 49 8.90 -1.38 -5.73
CA THR A 49 9.88 -0.29 -5.67
C THR A 49 9.36 0.79 -4.73
N MET A 50 10.16 1.18 -3.73
CA MET A 50 9.83 2.32 -2.88
C MET A 50 10.62 3.56 -3.29
N VAL A 51 9.93 4.71 -3.37
CA VAL A 51 10.53 6.00 -3.71
C VAL A 51 10.19 7.01 -2.62
N SER A 52 11.21 7.53 -1.93
CA SER A 52 11.05 8.55 -0.89
C SER A 52 12.40 9.24 -0.62
N PRO A 53 12.43 10.54 -0.25
CA PRO A 53 13.65 11.19 0.20
C PRO A 53 14.25 10.54 1.45
N GLU A 54 13.39 10.08 2.36
CA GLU A 54 13.75 9.35 3.57
C GLU A 54 12.90 8.09 3.67
N ILE A 55 13.51 6.99 4.10
CA ILE A 55 12.83 5.71 4.32
C ILE A 55 13.01 5.33 5.78
N ARG A 56 11.88 5.05 6.44
CA ARG A 56 11.87 4.55 7.81
C ARG A 56 12.68 3.25 7.94
N PRO A 57 13.51 3.08 8.98
CA PRO A 57 14.29 1.86 9.20
C PRO A 57 13.44 0.58 9.18
N GLU A 58 12.23 0.65 9.73
CA GLU A 58 11.32 -0.51 9.79
C GLU A 58 10.93 -1.04 8.40
N ILE A 59 10.95 -0.20 7.37
CA ILE A 59 10.68 -0.63 5.98
C ILE A 59 11.88 -1.38 5.40
N ILE A 60 13.10 -1.03 5.82
CA ILE A 60 14.34 -1.65 5.32
C ILE A 60 14.60 -2.97 6.06
N GLU A 61 14.21 -3.07 7.32
CA GLU A 61 14.35 -4.26 8.16
C GLU A 61 13.32 -5.36 7.86
N PHE A 62 12.37 -5.10 6.95
CA PHE A 62 11.42 -6.11 6.48
C PHE A 62 12.18 -7.25 5.79
N LYS A 63 12.35 -8.37 6.50
CA LYS A 63 12.86 -9.64 5.97
C LYS A 63 11.72 -10.52 5.48
#